data_AF-A0AA38HJC8-F1
#
_entry.id   AF-A0AA38HJC8-F1
#
_cell.length_a   1.000
_cell.length_b   1.000
_cell.length_c   1.000
_cell.angle_alpha   90.00
_cell.angle_beta   90.00
_cell.angle_gamma   90.00
#
_symmetry.space_group_name_H-M   'P 1'
#
loop_
_entity.id
_entity.type
_entity.pdbx_description
1 polymer ?
#
loop_
_entity_poly.entity_id
_entity_poly.type
_entity_poly.pdbx_seq_one_letter_code
_entity_poly.pdbx_strand_id
1 'polypeptide(L)'
;MTKAGALKHASHKGIALVCPDTSPRGLNIQGENEHWDFGTGASFYLNATEHPWRENYQMFDYITTELPEIIKQNFNIDDNKMGIFGHSMGGHGALICGLKCPTLFKTVSALAPLCHPVNSSFGKKAFKGYLGSLDAGKDWDACELVKKSSQPLSSPVLIDQGSNLSLNA
;
A
#
# COMPACT_ATOMS: atom_id res chain seq x y z
N MET A 1 -17.53 -6.89 -1.69
CA MET A 1 -16.69 -7.38 -2.81
C MET A 1 -17.51 -8.21 -3.79
N THR A 2 -18.22 -7.61 -4.74
CA THR A 2 -19.02 -8.33 -5.76
C THR A 2 -18.71 -7.88 -7.19
N LYS A 3 -17.88 -6.83 -7.35
CA LYS A 3 -17.58 -6.16 -8.61
C LYS A 3 -16.38 -6.82 -9.31
N ALA A 4 -16.35 -6.76 -10.65
CA ALA A 4 -15.25 -7.20 -11.52
C ALA A 4 -14.85 -8.69 -11.48
N GLY A 5 -15.64 -9.56 -10.85
CA GLY A 5 -15.45 -11.02 -10.95
C GLY A 5 -14.19 -11.58 -10.27
N ALA A 6 -13.48 -10.78 -9.46
CA ALA A 6 -12.27 -11.20 -8.77
C ALA A 6 -12.51 -12.44 -7.89
N LEU A 7 -13.63 -12.49 -7.17
CA LEU A 7 -14.00 -13.63 -6.33
C LEU A 7 -14.17 -14.93 -7.14
N LYS A 8 -14.74 -14.86 -8.35
CA LYS A 8 -14.91 -16.04 -9.22
C LYS A 8 -13.55 -16.60 -9.65
N HIS A 9 -12.64 -15.72 -10.07
CA HIS A 9 -11.29 -16.12 -10.46
C HIS A 9 -10.50 -16.69 -9.27
N ALA A 10 -10.56 -16.03 -8.12
CA ALA A 10 -9.91 -16.49 -6.90
C ALA A 10 -10.44 -17.87 -6.46
N SER A 11 -11.76 -18.07 -6.48
CA SER A 11 -12.40 -19.36 -6.17
C SER A 11 -11.93 -20.47 -7.12
N HIS A 12 -11.94 -20.23 -8.44
CA HIS A 12 -11.46 -21.20 -9.43
C HIS A 12 -9.97 -21.56 -9.29
N LYS A 13 -9.17 -20.65 -8.72
CA LYS A 13 -7.71 -20.82 -8.54
C LYS A 13 -7.33 -21.28 -7.13
N GLY A 14 -8.28 -21.41 -6.20
CA GLY A 14 -8.00 -21.73 -4.80
C GLY A 14 -7.17 -20.65 -4.09
N ILE A 15 -7.39 -19.38 -4.43
CA ILE A 15 -6.66 -18.23 -3.87
C ILE A 15 -7.53 -17.53 -2.83
N ALA A 16 -6.98 -17.27 -1.64
CA ALA A 16 -7.60 -16.38 -0.67
C ALA A 16 -7.37 -14.91 -1.07
N LEU A 17 -8.42 -14.08 -0.98
CA LEU A 17 -8.32 -12.63 -1.18
C LEU A 17 -8.53 -11.92 0.14
N VAL A 18 -7.48 -11.25 0.63
CA VAL A 18 -7.49 -10.44 1.84
C VAL A 18 -7.57 -8.96 1.43
N CYS A 19 -8.56 -8.24 1.96
CA CYS A 19 -8.80 -6.83 1.63
C CYS A 19 -8.84 -6.00 2.91
N PRO A 20 -7.66 -5.57 3.41
CA PRO A 20 -7.58 -4.75 4.61
C PRO A 20 -8.15 -3.36 4.38
N ASP A 21 -8.41 -2.67 5.49
CA ASP A 21 -8.76 -1.26 5.47
C ASP A 21 -7.57 -0.38 5.05
N THR A 22 -7.82 0.89 4.73
CA THR A 22 -6.82 1.82 4.18
C THR A 22 -6.15 2.72 5.21
N SER A 23 -6.61 2.70 6.46
CA SER A 23 -6.03 3.42 7.60
C SER A 23 -6.54 2.83 8.91
N PRO A 24 -5.94 3.19 10.05
CA PRO A 24 -6.60 3.06 11.35
C PRO A 24 -7.97 3.77 11.37
N ARG A 25 -8.83 3.38 12.31
CA ARG A 25 -10.18 3.93 12.47
C ARG A 25 -10.45 4.28 13.93
N GLY A 26 -11.28 5.30 14.16
CA GLY A 26 -11.82 5.63 15.49
C GLY A 26 -10.83 6.29 16.46
N LEU A 27 -9.77 6.92 15.96
CA LEU A 27 -8.72 7.51 16.81
C LEU A 27 -9.08 8.90 17.35
N ASN A 28 -9.99 9.61 16.68
CA ASN A 28 -10.39 10.98 16.98
C ASN A 28 -9.20 11.96 17.01
N ILE A 29 -8.23 11.75 16.12
CA ILE A 29 -7.09 12.65 15.94
C ILE A 29 -7.57 13.93 15.24
N GLN A 30 -7.21 15.09 15.77
CA GLN A 30 -7.54 16.37 15.13
C GLN A 30 -6.96 16.41 13.70
N GLY A 31 -7.78 16.80 12.72
CA GLY A 31 -7.38 16.84 11.31
C GLY A 31 -7.57 15.54 10.54
N GLU A 32 -7.80 14.38 11.19
CA GLU A 32 -7.80 13.09 10.49
C GLU A 32 -8.98 12.87 9.55
N ASN A 33 -10.07 13.62 9.73
CA ASN A 33 -11.30 13.50 8.94
C ASN A 33 -11.59 14.76 8.11
N GLU A 34 -10.69 15.75 8.10
CA GLU A 34 -10.92 17.06 7.47
C GLU A 34 -10.71 17.02 5.96
N HIS A 35 -9.86 16.12 5.48
CA HIS A 35 -9.50 16.03 4.08
C HIS A 35 -9.53 14.58 3.59
N TRP A 36 -10.10 14.34 2.41
CA TRP A 36 -10.22 13.00 1.86
C TRP A 36 -8.87 12.37 1.45
N ASP A 37 -7.84 13.19 1.22
CA ASP A 37 -6.51 12.82 0.76
C ASP A 37 -5.46 12.74 1.90
N PHE A 38 -5.89 12.84 3.16
CA PHE A 38 -5.01 12.77 4.33
C PHE A 38 -5.77 12.26 5.58
N GLY A 39 -5.10 11.50 6.45
CA GLY A 39 -5.72 10.91 7.63
C GLY A 39 -6.56 9.65 7.31
N THR A 40 -7.76 9.60 7.86
CA THR A 40 -8.71 8.48 7.82
C THR A 40 -9.08 8.17 6.37
N GLY A 41 -8.72 6.97 5.91
CA GLY A 41 -8.89 6.53 4.52
C GLY A 41 -7.68 6.74 3.63
N ALA A 42 -6.66 7.49 4.10
CA ALA A 42 -5.53 7.97 3.31
C ALA A 42 -4.19 7.86 4.06
N SER A 43 -3.84 6.64 4.50
CA SER A 43 -2.59 6.39 5.25
C SER A 43 -1.32 6.38 4.40
N PHE A 44 -1.46 6.26 3.08
CA PHE A 44 -0.34 6.03 2.14
C PHE A 44 0.46 4.75 2.38
N TYR A 45 -0.03 3.81 3.21
CA TYR A 45 0.64 2.53 3.51
C TYR A 45 2.08 2.67 4.01
N LEU A 46 2.35 3.76 4.74
CA LEU A 46 3.64 4.05 5.37
C LEU A 46 3.57 3.88 6.89
N ASN A 47 4.74 3.96 7.52
CA ASN A 47 4.87 4.13 8.97
C ASN A 47 5.16 5.59 9.27
N ALA A 48 4.17 6.29 9.84
CA ALA A 48 4.31 7.69 10.20
C ALA A 48 5.36 7.89 11.31
N THR A 49 6.11 8.99 11.22
CA THR A 49 7.12 9.38 12.22
C THR A 49 6.72 10.64 12.99
N GLU A 50 5.86 11.47 12.41
CA GLU A 50 5.41 12.72 13.02
C GLU A 50 4.21 12.51 13.95
N HIS A 51 4.21 13.20 15.08
CA HIS A 51 3.02 13.29 15.93
C HIS A 51 1.94 14.16 15.26
N PRO A 52 0.64 13.85 15.46
CA PRO A 52 0.09 12.76 16.29
C PRO A 52 0.00 11.40 15.57
N TRP A 53 0.35 11.33 14.29
CA TRP A 53 0.12 10.17 13.42
C TRP A 53 0.97 8.95 13.79
N ARG A 54 2.18 9.19 14.29
CA ARG A 54 3.16 8.16 14.69
C ARG A 54 2.57 7.05 15.54
N GLU A 55 1.65 7.35 16.44
CA GLU A 55 1.14 6.34 17.38
C GLU A 55 0.30 5.24 16.70
N ASN A 56 -0.34 5.54 15.56
CA ASN A 56 -1.33 4.63 14.98
C ASN A 56 -1.20 4.43 13.48
N TYR A 57 -0.65 5.38 12.72
CA TYR A 57 -0.52 5.30 11.27
C TYR A 57 0.72 4.47 10.88
N GLN A 58 0.74 3.21 11.33
CA GLN A 58 1.78 2.20 11.10
C GLN A 58 1.30 1.17 10.07
N MET A 59 0.78 1.66 8.94
CA MET A 59 0.07 0.82 7.97
C MET A 59 1.02 -0.06 7.15
N PHE A 60 2.30 0.29 7.04
CA PHE A 60 3.27 -0.61 6.42
C PHE A 60 3.44 -1.86 7.29
N ASP A 61 3.74 -1.69 8.59
CA ASP A 61 3.91 -2.82 9.52
C ASP A 61 2.62 -3.64 9.65
N TYR A 62 1.45 -2.99 9.68
CA TYR A 62 0.17 -3.67 9.67
C TYR A 62 0.05 -4.62 8.46
N ILE A 63 0.40 -4.16 7.25
CA ILE A 63 0.27 -4.94 6.01
C ILE A 63 1.35 -6.01 5.87
N THR A 64 2.58 -5.74 6.30
CA THR A 64 3.72 -6.63 6.05
C THR A 64 4.02 -7.58 7.22
N THR A 65 3.42 -7.36 8.39
CA THR A 65 3.76 -8.12 9.60
C THR A 65 2.51 -8.55 10.37
N GLU A 66 1.73 -7.60 10.91
CA GLU A 66 0.62 -7.93 11.80
C GLU A 66 -0.49 -8.71 11.09
N LEU A 67 -0.99 -8.20 9.97
CA LEU A 67 -2.07 -8.82 9.21
C LEU A 67 -1.67 -10.20 8.66
N PRO A 68 -0.50 -10.40 8.03
CA PRO A 68 -0.07 -11.74 7.62
C PRO A 68 -0.06 -12.76 8.77
N GLU A 69 0.40 -12.35 9.96
CA GLU A 69 0.42 -13.22 11.14
C GLU A 69 -0.99 -13.56 11.62
N ILE A 70 -1.89 -12.57 11.69
CA ILE A 70 -3.31 -12.80 12.02
C ILE A 70 -3.94 -13.78 11.02
N ILE A 71 -3.70 -13.62 9.72
CA ILE A 71 -4.29 -14.50 8.70
C ILE A 71 -3.75 -15.93 8.86
N LYS A 72 -2.44 -16.09 9.06
CA LYS A 72 -1.80 -17.39 9.27
C LYS A 72 -2.35 -18.12 10.49
N GLN A 73 -2.61 -17.41 11.59
CA GLN A 73 -3.12 -18.02 12.83
C GLN A 73 -4.59 -18.44 12.74
N ASN A 74 -5.39 -17.76 11.90
CA ASN A 74 -6.85 -17.93 11.87
C ASN A 74 -7.38 -18.69 10.65
N PHE A 75 -6.57 -18.84 9.59
CA PHE A 75 -6.99 -19.45 8.33
C PHE A 75 -5.96 -20.46 7.82
N ASN A 76 -6.44 -21.51 7.16
CA ASN A 76 -5.58 -22.51 6.52
C ASN A 76 -5.01 -21.97 5.19
N ILE A 77 -3.94 -21.18 5.26
CA ILE A 77 -3.25 -20.56 4.12
C ILE A 77 -1.78 -20.98 4.05
N ASP A 78 -1.22 -20.98 2.84
CA ASP A 78 0.23 -21.18 2.62
C ASP A 78 0.93 -19.81 2.65
N ASP A 79 1.58 -19.50 3.77
CA ASP A 79 2.29 -18.24 4.01
C ASP A 79 3.55 -18.06 3.13
N ASN A 80 4.00 -19.12 2.43
CA ASN A 80 5.09 -19.03 1.47
C ASN A 80 4.62 -18.60 0.07
N LYS A 81 3.31 -18.49 -0.17
CA LYS A 81 2.70 -18.18 -1.48
C LYS A 81 1.86 -16.91 -1.45
N MET A 82 2.43 -15.83 -0.94
CA MET A 82 1.76 -14.53 -0.89
C MET A 82 2.04 -13.70 -2.14
N GLY A 83 1.01 -13.06 -2.69
CA GLY A 83 1.11 -12.00 -3.69
C GLY A 83 0.44 -10.75 -3.17
N ILE A 84 0.84 -9.57 -3.67
CA ILE A 84 0.23 -8.29 -3.31
C ILE A 84 -0.14 -7.51 -4.55
N PHE A 85 -1.32 -6.89 -4.51
CA PHE A 85 -1.74 -5.96 -5.54
C PHE A 85 -2.66 -4.89 -4.96
N GLY A 86 -2.80 -3.78 -5.68
CA GLY A 86 -3.67 -2.71 -5.23
C GLY A 86 -4.00 -1.70 -6.31
N HIS A 87 -4.90 -0.77 -5.96
CA HIS A 87 -5.39 0.28 -6.86
C HIS A 87 -5.01 1.68 -6.35
N SER A 88 -4.52 2.57 -7.21
CA SER A 88 -4.18 3.96 -6.86
C SER A 88 -3.23 4.05 -5.66
N MET A 89 -3.65 4.63 -4.52
CA MET A 89 -2.89 4.61 -3.26
C MET A 89 -2.58 3.17 -2.80
N GLY A 90 -3.49 2.21 -2.99
CA GLY A 90 -3.22 0.79 -2.74
C GLY A 90 -2.22 0.19 -3.71
N GLY A 91 -2.20 0.67 -4.96
CA GLY A 91 -1.18 0.28 -5.94
C GLY A 91 0.20 0.79 -5.55
N HIS A 92 0.26 2.01 -5.03
CA HIS A 92 1.45 2.54 -4.37
C HIS A 92 1.91 1.64 -3.21
N GLY A 93 1.01 1.32 -2.28
CA GLY A 93 1.26 0.42 -1.16
C GLY A 93 1.81 -0.95 -1.60
N ALA A 94 1.19 -1.57 -2.61
CA ALA A 94 1.64 -2.85 -3.16
C ALA A 94 3.07 -2.79 -3.70
N LEU A 95 3.42 -1.72 -4.44
CA LEU A 95 4.76 -1.53 -4.98
C LEU A 95 5.81 -1.35 -3.87
N ILE A 96 5.56 -0.49 -2.89
CA ILE A 96 6.53 -0.26 -1.81
C ILE A 96 6.69 -1.48 -0.90
N CYS A 97 5.59 -2.21 -0.62
CA CYS A 97 5.64 -3.45 0.16
C CYS A 97 6.46 -4.52 -0.57
N GLY A 98 6.23 -4.70 -1.88
CA GLY A 98 7.02 -5.61 -2.70
C GLY A 98 8.51 -5.27 -2.71
N LEU A 99 8.85 -3.99 -2.89
CA LEU A 99 10.25 -3.52 -2.96
C LEU A 99 10.98 -3.58 -1.62
N LYS A 100 10.30 -3.29 -0.51
CA LYS A 100 10.89 -3.32 0.85
C LYS A 100 10.87 -4.70 1.48
N CYS A 101 10.00 -5.60 1.03
CA CYS A 101 9.87 -6.99 1.52
C CYS A 101 9.94 -8.00 0.35
N PRO A 102 11.06 -8.06 -0.41
CA PRO A 102 11.14 -8.82 -1.67
C PRO A 102 10.99 -10.34 -1.52
N THR A 103 11.19 -10.88 -0.32
CA THR A 103 11.04 -12.31 -0.01
C THR A 103 9.62 -12.69 0.40
N LEU A 104 8.85 -11.73 0.94
CA LEU A 104 7.50 -11.92 1.46
C LEU A 104 6.50 -12.10 0.31
N PHE A 105 6.54 -11.21 -0.69
CA PHE A 105 5.60 -11.24 -1.81
C PHE A 105 6.24 -11.85 -3.06
N LYS A 106 5.68 -12.97 -3.54
CA LYS A 106 6.14 -13.67 -4.75
C LYS A 106 5.75 -12.97 -6.04
N THR A 107 4.66 -12.22 -6.00
CA THR A 107 4.16 -11.44 -7.14
C THR A 107 3.67 -10.08 -6.66
N VAL A 108 3.85 -9.07 -7.51
CA VAL A 108 3.42 -7.69 -7.27
C VAL A 108 2.70 -7.19 -8.52
N SER A 109 1.50 -6.65 -8.38
CA SER A 109 0.82 -5.94 -9.47
C SER A 109 0.08 -4.71 -8.98
N ALA A 110 -0.29 -3.82 -9.90
CA ALA A 110 -1.03 -2.62 -9.55
C ALA A 110 -1.97 -2.12 -10.67
N LEU A 111 -3.08 -1.52 -10.25
CA LEU A 111 -4.07 -0.88 -11.11
C LEU A 111 -4.02 0.64 -10.89
N ALA A 112 -3.66 1.39 -11.92
CA ALA A 112 -3.46 2.84 -11.87
C ALA A 112 -2.68 3.34 -10.63
N PRO A 113 -1.50 2.76 -10.31
CA PRO A 113 -0.75 3.09 -9.10
C PRO A 113 -0.28 4.55 -9.04
N LEU A 114 -0.23 5.11 -7.83
CA LEU A 114 0.56 6.31 -7.54
C LEU A 114 2.05 5.95 -7.42
N CYS A 115 2.73 5.80 -8.57
CA CYS A 115 4.11 5.28 -8.62
C CYS A 115 5.17 6.19 -7.99
N HIS A 116 4.99 7.51 -8.07
CA HIS A 116 6.01 8.48 -7.67
C HIS A 116 5.44 9.61 -6.79
N PRO A 117 4.92 9.29 -5.57
CA PRO A 117 4.23 10.27 -4.76
C PRO A 117 5.07 11.49 -4.36
N VAL A 118 6.40 11.40 -4.27
CA VAL A 118 7.27 12.57 -3.97
C VAL A 118 7.08 13.71 -4.98
N ASN A 119 6.66 13.39 -6.20
CA ASN A 119 6.40 14.34 -7.28
C ASN A 119 4.91 14.64 -7.50
N SER A 120 4.01 14.04 -6.73
CA SER A 120 2.56 14.31 -6.79
C SER A 120 2.10 15.30 -5.72
N SER A 121 1.02 16.03 -5.96
CA SER A 121 0.37 16.91 -4.97
C SER A 121 -0.06 16.13 -3.71
N PHE A 122 -0.76 15.02 -3.90
CA PHE A 122 -1.24 14.14 -2.83
C PHE A 122 -0.10 13.59 -1.97
N GLY A 123 0.92 13.00 -2.61
CA GLY A 123 2.08 12.46 -1.91
C GLY A 123 2.90 13.55 -1.21
N LYS A 124 3.00 14.75 -1.79
CA LYS A 124 3.68 15.87 -1.13
C LYS A 124 3.00 16.29 0.17
N LYS A 125 1.66 16.32 0.19
CA LYS A 125 0.87 16.60 1.40
C LYS A 125 1.07 15.49 2.43
N ALA A 126 0.87 14.24 2.02
CA ALA A 126 0.97 13.08 2.91
C ALA A 126 2.36 12.92 3.53
N PHE A 127 3.43 12.99 2.75
CA PHE A 127 4.79 12.82 3.26
C PHE A 127 5.22 13.94 4.19
N LYS A 128 4.84 15.19 3.90
CA LYS A 128 5.09 16.28 4.86
C LYS A 128 4.31 16.08 6.16
N GLY A 129 3.05 15.63 6.08
CA GLY A 129 2.21 15.43 7.27
C GLY A 129 2.63 14.24 8.13
N TYR A 130 2.95 13.10 7.51
CA TYR A 130 3.28 11.87 8.24
C TYR A 130 4.77 11.70 8.55
N LEU A 131 5.65 12.25 7.72
CA LEU A 131 7.10 12.01 7.77
C LEU A 131 7.92 13.29 7.97
N GLY A 132 7.27 14.44 8.08
CA GLY A 132 7.91 15.75 8.36
C GLY A 132 8.64 16.36 7.15
N SER A 133 8.98 15.58 6.13
CA SER A 133 9.67 16.08 4.93
C SER A 133 9.43 15.21 3.69
N LEU A 134 9.66 15.80 2.51
CA LEU A 134 9.66 15.04 1.25
C LEU A 134 10.89 14.15 1.11
N ASP A 135 11.99 14.49 1.77
CA ASP A 135 13.21 13.69 1.71
C ASP A 135 13.01 12.35 2.42
N ALA A 136 12.40 12.37 3.61
CA ALA A 136 11.96 11.15 4.30
C ALA A 136 10.95 10.35 3.45
N GLY A 137 10.11 11.03 2.66
CA GLY A 137 9.18 10.39 1.72
C GLY A 137 9.83 9.56 0.61
N LYS A 138 11.11 9.79 0.28
CA LYS A 138 11.81 9.00 -0.75
C LYS A 138 11.96 7.52 -0.37
N ASP A 139 11.99 7.20 0.92
CA ASP A 139 12.05 5.81 1.39
C ASP A 139 10.69 5.08 1.33
N TRP A 140 9.66 5.82 0.93
CA TRP A 140 8.28 5.40 0.75
C TRP A 140 7.79 5.69 -0.67
N ASP A 141 8.68 5.75 -1.66
CA ASP A 141 8.33 6.05 -3.05
C ASP A 141 8.86 4.94 -3.97
N ALA A 142 7.99 4.36 -4.80
CA ALA A 142 8.36 3.19 -5.59
C ALA A 142 9.46 3.50 -6.62
N CYS A 143 9.42 4.68 -7.27
CA CYS A 143 10.45 5.07 -8.22
C CYS A 143 11.79 5.36 -7.54
N GLU A 144 11.79 5.96 -6.34
CA GLU A 144 13.01 6.16 -5.56
C GLU A 144 13.58 4.84 -5.01
N LEU A 145 12.72 3.93 -4.55
CA LEU A 145 13.13 2.60 -4.08
C LEU A 145 13.73 1.75 -5.20
N VAL A 146 13.15 1.75 -6.40
CA VAL A 146 13.72 1.03 -7.55
C VAL A 146 15.12 1.52 -7.89
N LYS A 147 15.39 2.84 -7.82
CA LYS A 147 16.74 3.39 -8.05
C LYS A 147 17.77 2.89 -7.03
N LYS A 148 17.34 2.62 -5.79
CA LYS A 148 18.21 2.15 -4.70
C LYS A 148 18.30 0.62 -4.63
N SER A 149 17.40 -0.12 -5.27
CA SER A 149 17.33 -1.56 -5.14
C SER A 149 18.51 -2.26 -5.80
N SER A 150 19.19 -3.13 -5.05
CA SER A 150 20.22 -4.03 -5.54
C SER A 150 19.70 -5.44 -5.84
N GLN A 151 18.45 -5.74 -5.46
CA GLN A 151 17.84 -7.05 -5.64
C GLN A 151 16.62 -6.96 -6.57
N PRO A 152 16.54 -7.80 -7.60
CA PRO A 152 15.33 -7.89 -8.41
C PRO A 152 14.19 -8.50 -7.57
N LEU A 153 12.97 -8.08 -7.85
CA LEU A 153 11.79 -8.77 -7.35
C LEU A 153 11.74 -10.20 -7.90
N SER A 154 11.13 -11.10 -7.13
CA SER A 154 10.98 -12.52 -7.48
C SER A 154 10.21 -12.77 -8.79
N SER A 155 9.49 -11.77 -9.29
CA SER A 155 8.73 -11.84 -10.54
C SER A 155 8.58 -10.43 -11.15
N PRO A 156 8.35 -10.33 -12.48
CA PRO A 156 8.02 -9.05 -13.11
C PRO A 156 6.79 -8.38 -12.47
N VAL A 157 6.84 -7.06 -12.33
CA VAL A 157 5.70 -6.26 -11.86
C VAL A 157 4.74 -6.04 -13.01
N LEU A 158 3.45 -6.33 -12.80
CA LEU A 158 2.38 -6.01 -13.75
C LEU A 158 1.69 -4.69 -13.35
N ILE A 159 1.61 -3.74 -14.27
CA ILE A 159 0.87 -2.48 -14.07
C ILE A 159 -0.14 -2.31 -15.19
N ASP A 160 -1.40 -2.14 -14.81
CA ASP A 160 -2.50 -1.82 -15.73
C ASP A 160 -2.96 -0.37 -15.49
N GLN A 161 -3.01 0.43 -16.57
CA GLN A 161 -3.37 1.85 -16.52
C GLN A 161 -4.36 2.17 -17.63
N GLY A 162 -5.51 2.74 -17.26
CA GLY A 162 -6.46 3.29 -18.23
C GLY A 162 -5.92 4.58 -18.85
N SER A 163 -5.92 4.69 -20.17
CA SER A 163 -5.42 5.87 -20.90
C SER A 163 -6.26 7.14 -20.69
N ASN A 164 -7.54 6.98 -20.34
CA ASN A 164 -8.49 8.08 -20.12
C ASN A 164 -8.80 8.33 -18.64
N LEU A 165 -7.93 7.86 -17.73
CA LEU A 165 -8.15 8.06 -16.30
C LEU A 165 -7.92 9.54 -15.95
N SER A 166 -8.99 10.24 -15.57
CA SER A 166 -8.89 11.58 -14.98
C SER A 166 -8.63 11.46 -13.47
N LEU A 167 -7.36 11.58 -13.09
CA LEU A 167 -7.00 11.87 -11.69
C LEU A 167 -6.84 13.38 -11.59
N ASN A 168 -7.70 14.05 -10.84
CA ASN A 168 -7.53 15.46 -10.48
C ASN A 168 -6.37 15.58 -9.47
N ALA A 169 -5.14 15.32 -9.91
CA ALA A 169 -3.92 15.49 -9.10
C ALA A 169 -3.45 16.94 -9.13
#